data_AF-A0AAW5LFB1-F1
#
_entry.id   AF-A0AAW5LFB1-F1
#
_cell.length_a   1.000
_cell.length_b   1.000
_cell.length_c   1.000
_cell.angle_alpha   90.00
_cell.angle_beta   90.00
_cell.angle_gamma   90.00
#
_symmetry.space_group_name_H-M   'P 1'
#
loop_
_entity.id
_entity.type
_entity.pdbx_description
1 polymer ?
#
loop_
_entity_poly.entity_id
_entity_poly.type
_entity_poly.pdbx_seq_one_letter_code
_entity_poly.pdbx_strand_id
1 'polypeptide(L)'
;MKKILIITGTILLIVITYLVCSVYYLNRNVEYYGVISDNNRVNKLVSEEKDVVYNYHLPDDEEKLKKGDWIKITFTENRGTIVKQEVINKSDVPSNIINKYKSLK
;
A
#
# COMPACT_ATOMS: atom_id res chain seq x y z
N MET A 1 -49.01 1.88 -0.33
CA MET A 1 -48.10 0.88 -0.92
C MET A 1 -47.02 1.52 -1.82
N LYS A 2 -47.36 2.27 -2.88
CA LYS A 2 -46.35 2.91 -3.77
C LYS A 2 -45.31 3.78 -3.02
N LYS A 3 -45.73 4.59 -2.04
CA LYS A 3 -44.83 5.43 -1.23
C LYS A 3 -43.84 4.61 -0.39
N ILE A 4 -44.30 3.51 0.21
CA ILE A 4 -43.45 2.60 0.99
C ILE A 4 -42.41 1.93 0.08
N LEU A 5 -42.83 1.53 -1.12
CA LEU A 5 -41.98 0.89 -2.13
C LEU A 5 -40.90 1.84 -2.67
N ILE A 6 -41.21 3.14 -2.80
CA ILE A 6 -40.23 4.18 -3.14
C ILE A 6 -39.22 4.37 -2.00
N ILE A 7 -39.70 4.48 -0.75
CA ILE A 7 -38.83 4.70 0.42
C ILE A 7 -37.86 3.51 0.61
N THR A 8 -38.35 2.27 0.55
CA THR A 8 -37.47 1.09 0.66
C THR A 8 -36.48 1.01 -0.49
N GLY A 9 -36.88 1.36 -1.72
CA GLY A 9 -35.98 1.43 -2.87
C GLY A 9 -34.86 2.47 -2.69
N THR A 10 -35.18 3.65 -2.16
CA THR A 10 -34.18 4.70 -1.90
C THR A 10 -33.17 4.27 -0.84
N ILE A 11 -33.62 3.65 0.26
CA ILE A 11 -32.72 3.15 1.32
C ILE A 11 -31.79 2.08 0.75
N LEU A 12 -32.31 1.14 -0.04
CA LEU A 12 -31.49 0.10 -0.66
C LEU A 12 -30.40 0.70 -1.56
N LEU A 13 -30.75 1.73 -2.34
CA LEU A 13 -29.80 2.42 -3.21
C LEU A 13 -28.64 3.05 -2.40
N ILE A 14 -28.97 3.73 -1.29
CA ILE A 14 -27.96 4.37 -0.42
C ILE A 14 -27.01 3.31 0.16
N VAL A 15 -27.54 2.18 0.62
CA VAL A 15 -26.71 1.08 1.16
C VAL A 15 -25.77 0.53 0.09
N ILE A 16 -26.26 0.31 -1.14
CA ILE A 16 -25.43 -0.16 -2.25
C ILE A 16 -24.32 0.85 -2.56
N THR A 17 -24.65 2.14 -2.66
CA THR A 17 -23.65 3.19 -2.92
C THR A 17 -22.59 3.22 -1.82
N TYR A 18 -22.99 3.12 -0.55
CA TYR A 18 -22.06 3.07 0.57
C TYR A 18 -21.11 1.85 0.47
N LEU A 19 -21.64 0.66 0.18
CA LEU A 19 -20.84 -0.55 0.04
C LEU A 19 -19.83 -0.44 -1.12
N VAL A 20 -20.26 0.08 -2.27
CA VAL A 20 -19.36 0.29 -3.43
C VAL A 20 -18.24 1.26 -3.08
N CYS A 21 -18.56 2.40 -2.47
CA CYS A 21 -17.54 3.36 -2.01
C CYS A 21 -16.60 2.73 -0.99
N SER A 22 -17.13 1.99 -0.01
CA SER A 22 -16.32 1.33 1.01
C SER A 22 -15.34 0.32 0.41
N VAL A 23 -15.78 -0.50 -0.55
CA VAL A 23 -14.90 -1.47 -1.22
C VAL A 23 -13.85 -0.76 -2.07
N TYR A 24 -14.22 0.33 -2.74
CA TYR A 24 -13.28 1.13 -3.53
C TYR A 24 -12.15 1.71 -2.67
N TYR A 25 -12.48 2.32 -1.52
CA TYR A 25 -11.47 2.81 -0.58
C TYR A 25 -10.64 1.69 0.03
N LEU A 26 -11.26 0.55 0.37
CA LEU A 26 -10.54 -0.58 0.98
C LEU A 26 -9.52 -1.21 0.03
N ASN A 27 -9.82 -1.23 -1.27
CA ASN A 27 -9.00 -1.87 -2.30
C ASN A 27 -8.06 -0.89 -3.01
N ARG A 28 -7.87 0.32 -2.46
CA ARG A 28 -6.89 1.27 -2.97
C ARG A 28 -5.50 0.74 -2.66
N ASN A 29 -4.63 0.78 -3.67
CA ASN A 29 -3.26 0.32 -3.56
C ASN A 29 -2.34 1.48 -3.24
N VAL A 30 -1.44 1.30 -2.28
CA VAL A 30 -0.44 2.27 -1.88
C VAL A 30 0.94 1.67 -2.09
N GLU A 31 1.80 2.40 -2.77
CA GLU A 31 3.16 1.99 -3.09
C GLU A 31 4.13 2.48 -2.01
N TYR A 32 4.98 1.57 -1.54
CA TYR A 32 5.98 1.80 -0.52
C TYR A 32 7.35 1.43 -1.06
N TYR A 33 8.35 2.21 -0.68
CA TYR A 33 9.71 2.06 -1.17
C TYR A 33 10.68 1.95 0.00
N GLY A 34 11.64 1.04 -0.10
CA GLY A 34 12.65 0.87 0.93
C GLY A 34 13.92 0.25 0.39
N VAL A 35 14.91 0.15 1.28
CA VAL A 35 16.20 -0.46 0.98
C VAL A 35 16.39 -1.68 1.85
N ILE A 36 16.85 -2.78 1.24
CA ILE A 36 17.14 -4.02 1.94
C ILE A 36 18.33 -3.80 2.85
N SER A 37 18.13 -4.12 4.12
CA SER A 37 19.16 -4.12 5.15
C SER A 37 19.84 -5.49 5.18
N ASP A 38 19.66 -6.26 6.23
CA ASP A 38 20.24 -7.58 6.42
C ASP A 38 19.13 -8.61 6.65
N ASN A 39 19.39 -9.88 6.31
CA ASN A 39 18.49 -11.02 6.59
C ASN A 39 17.04 -10.80 6.15
N ASN A 40 16.82 -10.40 4.89
CA ASN A 40 15.47 -10.19 4.35
C ASN A 40 14.65 -9.14 5.13
N ARG A 41 15.30 -8.09 5.63
CA ARG A 41 14.64 -7.00 6.35
C ARG A 41 14.80 -5.66 5.66
N VAL A 42 13.80 -4.81 5.85
CA VAL A 42 13.80 -3.43 5.42
C VAL A 42 13.55 -2.55 6.63
N ASN A 43 14.53 -1.75 7.02
CA ASN A 43 14.45 -0.91 8.22
C ASN A 43 13.31 0.10 8.15
N LYS A 44 13.07 0.64 6.96
CA LYS A 44 11.98 1.58 6.72
C LYS A 44 11.47 1.48 5.29
N LEU A 45 10.16 1.51 5.16
CA LEU A 45 9.41 1.62 3.93
C LEU A 45 8.71 2.98 3.94
N VAL A 46 8.77 3.72 2.85
CA VAL A 46 8.28 5.08 2.73
C VAL A 46 7.30 5.15 1.56
N SER A 47 6.09 5.64 1.79
CA SER A 47 5.13 5.95 0.73
C SER A 47 5.11 7.45 0.42
N GLU A 48 4.47 7.83 -0.68
CA GLU A 48 4.27 9.24 -1.04
C GLU A 48 3.31 9.94 -0.08
N GLU A 49 2.25 9.25 0.36
CA GLU A 49 1.15 9.79 1.18
C GLU A 49 1.50 9.99 2.67
N LYS A 50 2.78 10.28 2.98
CA LYS A 50 3.34 10.52 4.34
C LYS A 50 3.47 9.32 5.26
N ASP A 51 3.08 8.13 4.84
CA ASP A 51 3.22 6.94 5.66
C ASP A 51 4.66 6.40 5.70
N VAL A 52 5.04 5.78 6.82
CA VAL A 52 6.32 5.10 7.03
C VAL A 52 6.10 3.82 7.84
N VAL A 53 6.57 2.70 7.32
CA VAL A 53 6.56 1.41 8.03
C VAL A 53 7.98 1.07 8.44
N TYR A 54 8.20 0.78 9.71
CA TYR A 54 9.52 0.43 10.24
C TYR A 54 9.67 -1.08 10.45
N ASN A 55 10.90 -1.58 10.33
CA ASN A 55 11.29 -2.97 10.63
C ASN A 55 10.43 -4.02 9.91
N TYR A 56 10.24 -3.83 8.61
CA TYR A 56 9.47 -4.76 7.80
C TYR A 56 10.30 -6.00 7.47
N HIS A 57 9.69 -7.19 7.64
CA HIS A 57 10.29 -8.46 7.26
C HIS A 57 9.70 -8.93 5.94
N LEU A 58 10.59 -9.21 4.99
CA LEU A 58 10.22 -9.75 3.69
C LEU A 58 9.99 -11.25 3.84
N PRO A 59 8.92 -11.81 3.24
CA PRO A 59 8.76 -13.26 3.18
C PRO A 59 9.94 -13.90 2.44
N ASP A 60 10.34 -15.10 2.85
CA ASP A 60 11.54 -15.81 2.37
C ASP A 60 11.43 -16.35 0.92
N ASP A 61 10.35 -16.04 0.21
CA ASP A 61 9.94 -16.74 -1.02
C ASP A 61 10.39 -16.09 -2.34
N GLU A 62 11.11 -14.97 -2.34
CA GLU A 62 11.43 -14.27 -3.58
C GLU A 62 12.93 -13.94 -3.72
N GLU A 63 13.44 -14.25 -4.92
CA GLU A 63 14.71 -13.87 -5.55
C GLU A 63 15.80 -13.32 -4.64
N LYS A 64 16.97 -13.99 -4.58
CA LYS A 64 18.21 -13.57 -3.88
C LYS A 64 18.35 -12.05 -3.65
N LEU A 65 17.68 -11.57 -2.62
CA LEU A 65 17.63 -10.16 -2.26
C LEU A 65 18.98 -9.78 -1.69
N LYS A 66 19.63 -8.76 -2.27
CA LYS A 66 20.93 -8.29 -1.77
C LYS A 66 20.74 -7.06 -0.90
N LYS A 67 21.56 -7.00 0.15
CA LYS A 67 21.71 -5.79 0.96
C LYS A 67 22.00 -4.60 0.05
N GLY A 68 21.24 -3.52 0.23
CA GLY A 68 21.38 -2.28 -0.53
C GLY A 68 20.48 -2.19 -1.76
N ASP A 69 19.80 -3.26 -2.15
CA ASP A 69 18.83 -3.22 -3.24
C ASP A 69 17.61 -2.38 -2.82
N TRP A 70 17.06 -1.65 -3.79
CA TRP A 70 15.79 -0.96 -3.60
C TRP A 70 14.64 -1.91 -3.90
N ILE A 71 13.60 -1.81 -3.09
CA ILE A 71 12.38 -2.58 -3.29
C ILE A 71 11.19 -1.64 -3.34
N LYS A 72 10.19 -2.09 -4.08
CA LYS A 72 8.86 -1.52 -4.08
C LYS A 72 7.88 -2.58 -3.62
N ILE A 73 7.07 -2.23 -2.63
CA ILE A 73 5.99 -3.05 -2.12
C ILE A 73 4.69 -2.31 -2.30
N THR A 74 3.74 -2.94 -2.96
CA THR A 74 2.39 -2.42 -3.08
C THR A 74 1.52 -3.10 -2.03
N PHE A 75 1.01 -2.32 -1.09
CA PHE A 75 0.02 -2.77 -0.12
C PHE A 75 -1.37 -2.28 -0.52
N THR A 76 -2.40 -2.98 -0.10
CA THR A 76 -3.71 -2.35 0.06
C THR A 76 -3.62 -1.24 1.13
N GLU A 77 -4.40 -0.18 1.03
CA GLU A 77 -4.33 1.00 1.93
C GLU A 77 -4.49 0.61 3.41
N ASN A 78 -5.26 -0.45 3.69
CA ASN A 78 -5.40 -1.04 5.03
C ASN A 78 -4.17 -1.84 5.52
N ARG A 79 -3.10 -1.92 4.72
CA ARG A 79 -1.87 -2.71 4.91
C ARG A 79 -2.10 -4.20 5.21
N GLY A 80 -3.30 -4.70 4.95
CA GLY A 80 -3.71 -6.06 5.28
C GLY A 80 -3.24 -7.11 4.28
N THR A 81 -2.83 -6.69 3.08
CA THR A 81 -2.39 -7.61 2.03
C THR A 81 -1.27 -7.00 1.18
N ILE A 82 -0.23 -7.79 0.95
CA ILE A 82 0.82 -7.48 -0.03
C ILE A 82 0.24 -7.83 -1.40
N VAL A 83 0.07 -6.82 -2.25
CA VAL A 83 -0.45 -6.98 -3.61
C VAL A 83 0.68 -7.33 -4.57
N LYS A 84 1.85 -6.72 -4.38
CA LYS A 84 3.04 -6.94 -5.22
C LYS A 84 4.30 -6.59 -4.47
N GLN A 85 5.36 -7.35 -4.75
CA GLN A 85 6.73 -7.07 -4.32
C GLN A 85 7.63 -7.10 -5.56
N GLU A 86 8.51 -6.12 -5.70
CA GLU A 86 9.47 -6.07 -6.81
C GLU A 86 10.78 -5.38 -6.39
N VAL A 87 11.90 -5.96 -6.82
CA VAL A 87 13.22 -5.30 -6.74
C VAL A 87 13.31 -4.30 -7.88
N ILE A 88 13.66 -3.06 -7.57
CA ILE A 88 13.73 -1.96 -8.54
C ILE A 88 15.08 -1.26 -8.46
N ASN A 89 15.44 -0.54 -9.52
CA ASN A 89 16.64 0.29 -9.46
C ASN A 89 16.34 1.58 -8.71
N LYS A 90 17.39 2.15 -8.09
CA LYS A 90 17.29 3.46 -7.44
C LYS A 90 16.83 4.58 -8.38
N SER A 91 17.10 4.48 -9.67
CA SER A 91 16.64 5.42 -10.70
C SER A 91 15.13 5.45 -10.86
N ASP A 92 14.47 4.33 -10.56
CA ASP A 92 13.03 4.14 -10.76
C ASP A 92 12.25 4.59 -9.52
N VAL A 93 12.95 4.94 -8.45
CA VAL A 93 12.37 5.48 -7.22
C VAL A 93 12.07 6.97 -7.42
N PRO A 94 10.82 7.41 -7.17
CA PRO A 94 10.47 8.82 -7.22
C PRO A 94 11.38 9.70 -6.35
N SER A 95 11.79 10.86 -6.88
CA SER A 95 12.78 11.72 -6.20
C SER A 95 12.30 12.27 -4.85
N ASN A 96 11.01 12.55 -4.72
CA ASN A 96 10.33 12.89 -3.46
C ASN A 96 10.51 11.79 -2.39
N ILE A 97 10.37 10.52 -2.77
CA ILE A 97 10.57 9.36 -1.89
C ILE A 97 12.03 9.27 -1.44
N ILE A 98 12.98 9.41 -2.35
CA ILE A 98 14.41 9.39 -2.01
C ILE A 98 14.74 10.47 -0.98
N ASN A 99 14.21 11.68 -1.16
CA ASN A 99 14.43 12.80 -0.25
C ASN A 99 13.79 12.54 1.12
N LYS A 100 12.55 12.05 1.15
CA LYS A 100 11.85 11.68 2.39
C LYS A 100 12.55 10.53 3.11
N TYR A 101 13.03 9.53 2.39
CA TYR A 101 13.80 8.42 2.96
C TYR A 101 15.09 8.91 3.62
N LYS A 102 15.77 9.90 3.04
CA LYS A 102 16.99 10.50 3.63
C LYS A 102 16.72 11.39 4.83
N SER A 103 15.58 12.09 4.87
CA SER A 103 15.24 12.99 5.98
C SER A 103 14.81 12.26 7.25
N LEU A 104 14.24 11.06 7.10
CA LEU A 104 13.92 10.15 8.19
C LEU A 104 15.21 9.50 8.70
N LYS A 105 15.84 10.08 9.72
CA LYS A 105 17.10 9.59 10.30
C LYS A 105 16.88 8.37 11.20
#